data_AF-A0A8T3WH81-F1
#
_entry.id   AF-A0A8T3WH81-F1
#
_cell.length_a   1.000
_cell.length_b   1.000
_cell.length_c   1.000
_cell.angle_alpha   90.00
_cell.angle_beta   90.00
_cell.angle_gamma   90.00
#
_symmetry.space_group_name_H-M   'P 1'
#
loop_
_entity.id
_entity.type
_entity.pdbx_description
1 polymer ?
#
loop_
_entity_poly.entity_id
_entity_poly.type
_entity_poly.pdbx_seq_one_letter_code
_entity_poly.pdbx_strand_id
1 'polypeptide(L)'
;MPELKIADEKTHIRCKVIIEVLGKPKGHVEKALKIYVDKIKQDSDLIVLKEEFADAKEKQGLWATFAELEMVVKGIRKLIAFCFDYMPSSVQILKPESYNLDRSMIEDFVNDLQARLHDVDMIVKKQKNENEFLKKNMHTTVKNMILISLLYGSLDREKLSKVTGIKSEELKIFLDDMIKDNKLKEENGSYSLVKKEMENAQE
;
A
#
# COMPACT_ATOMS: atom_id res chain seq x y z
N MET A 1 -34.03 16.38 -26.79
CA MET A 1 -33.25 17.16 -25.81
C MET A 1 -33.91 16.95 -24.45
N PRO A 2 -33.33 16.15 -23.55
CA PRO A 2 -33.94 15.93 -22.24
C PRO A 2 -33.78 17.19 -21.39
N GLU A 3 -34.87 17.57 -20.75
CA GLU A 3 -35.02 18.75 -19.92
C GLU A 3 -33.99 18.77 -18.79
N LEU A 4 -33.15 19.81 -18.79
CA LEU A 4 -32.35 20.19 -17.63
C LEU A 4 -33.31 20.46 -16.48
N LYS A 5 -33.47 19.49 -15.58
CA LYS A 5 -34.03 19.71 -14.25
C LYS A 5 -33.16 20.79 -13.60
N ILE A 6 -33.70 22.00 -13.52
CA ILE A 6 -33.07 23.12 -12.81
C ILE A 6 -32.99 22.69 -11.34
N ALA A 7 -31.80 22.24 -10.97
CA ALA A 7 -31.47 21.78 -9.65
C ALA A 7 -31.41 23.00 -8.72
N ASP A 8 -32.14 22.95 -7.61
CA ASP A 8 -32.32 24.05 -6.65
C ASP A 8 -30.96 24.69 -6.26
N GLU A 9 -30.72 25.93 -6.70
CA GLU A 9 -29.38 26.58 -6.75
C GLU A 9 -28.70 26.75 -5.38
N LYS A 10 -29.43 26.57 -4.26
CA LYS A 10 -28.90 26.82 -2.91
C LYS A 10 -28.13 25.64 -2.29
N THR A 11 -28.23 24.44 -2.84
CA THR A 11 -27.58 23.25 -2.26
C THR A 11 -26.63 22.52 -3.20
N HIS A 12 -26.59 22.86 -4.48
CA HIS A 12 -25.74 22.17 -5.44
C HIS A 12 -24.33 22.78 -5.47
N ILE A 13 -23.32 21.90 -5.48
CA ILE A 13 -21.92 22.29 -5.54
C ILE A 13 -21.38 21.89 -6.91
N ARG A 14 -20.93 22.86 -7.69
CA ARG A 14 -20.19 22.59 -8.92
C ARG A 14 -18.72 22.48 -8.57
N CYS A 15 -18.08 21.39 -8.93
CA CYS A 15 -16.66 21.18 -8.68
C CYS A 15 -15.95 20.52 -9.86
N LYS A 16 -14.62 20.67 -9.89
CA LYS A 16 -13.72 19.85 -10.68
C LYS A 16 -13.00 18.90 -9.75
N VAL A 17 -12.91 17.64 -10.13
CA VAL A 17 -12.23 16.61 -9.36
C VAL A 17 -11.27 15.84 -10.25
N ILE A 18 -10.16 15.39 -9.68
CA ILE A 18 -9.20 14.53 -10.37
C ILE A 18 -9.21 13.17 -9.66
N ILE A 19 -9.41 12.10 -10.42
CA ILE A 19 -9.34 10.73 -9.91
C ILE A 19 -8.15 10.06 -10.58
N GLU A 20 -7.22 9.54 -9.79
CA GLU A 20 -6.01 8.87 -10.28
C GLU A 20 -6.05 7.38 -9.95
N VAL A 21 -5.55 6.57 -10.87
CA VAL A 21 -5.38 5.13 -10.66
C VAL A 21 -3.94 4.74 -11.03
N LEU A 22 -3.33 3.94 -10.16
CA LEU A 22 -1.98 3.40 -10.31
C LEU A 22 -2.04 1.87 -10.26
N GLY A 23 -1.35 1.18 -11.17
CA GLY A 23 -1.29 -0.29 -11.13
C GLY A 23 -0.61 -0.96 -12.33
N LYS A 24 -0.92 -2.24 -12.52
CA LYS A 24 -0.46 -3.09 -13.64
C LYS A 24 -1.56 -4.05 -14.07
N PRO A 25 -1.59 -4.47 -15.35
CA PRO A 25 -0.95 -3.87 -16.53
C PRO A 25 -1.70 -2.61 -17.01
N LYS A 26 -1.12 -1.87 -17.98
CA LYS A 26 -1.67 -0.62 -18.55
C LYS A 26 -3.18 -0.68 -18.83
N GLY A 27 -3.62 -1.71 -19.56
CA GLY A 27 -5.03 -1.84 -19.96
C GLY A 27 -5.98 -2.06 -18.77
N HIS A 28 -5.53 -2.69 -17.68
CA HIS A 28 -6.36 -2.84 -16.48
C HIS A 28 -6.52 -1.52 -15.74
N VAL A 29 -5.46 -0.70 -15.72
CA VAL A 29 -5.47 0.62 -15.07
C VAL A 29 -6.45 1.56 -15.79
N GLU A 30 -6.39 1.64 -17.12
CA GLU A 30 -7.30 2.47 -17.92
C GLU A 30 -8.75 1.98 -17.82
N LYS A 31 -8.97 0.66 -17.86
CA LYS A 31 -10.31 0.07 -17.71
C LYS A 31 -10.88 0.31 -16.31
N ALA A 32 -10.06 0.16 -15.26
CA ALA A 32 -10.47 0.42 -13.90
C ALA A 32 -10.94 1.86 -13.73
N LEU A 33 -10.14 2.84 -14.19
CA LEU A 33 -10.53 4.25 -14.11
C LEU A 33 -11.88 4.52 -14.80
N LYS A 34 -12.12 3.93 -15.98
CA LYS A 34 -13.42 4.04 -16.66
C LYS A 34 -14.57 3.46 -15.83
N ILE A 35 -14.40 2.28 -15.24
CA ILE A 35 -15.40 1.65 -14.36
C ILE A 35 -15.70 2.55 -13.15
N TYR A 36 -14.68 3.20 -12.58
CA TYR A 36 -14.87 4.15 -11.48
C TYR A 36 -15.74 5.33 -11.90
N VAL A 37 -15.43 5.95 -13.05
CA VAL A 37 -16.22 7.07 -13.57
C VAL A 37 -17.64 6.65 -13.93
N ASP A 38 -17.82 5.46 -14.50
CA ASP A 38 -19.15 4.92 -14.81
C ASP A 38 -19.99 4.68 -13.55
N LYS A 39 -19.38 4.22 -12.46
CA LYS A 39 -20.06 4.11 -11.15
C LYS A 39 -20.48 5.46 -10.60
N ILE A 40 -19.62 6.48 -10.73
CA ILE A 40 -19.93 7.85 -10.31
C ILE A 40 -21.17 8.36 -11.07
N LYS A 41 -21.28 8.08 -12.36
CA LYS A 41 -22.44 8.47 -13.19
C LYS A 41 -23.74 7.73 -12.84
N GLN A 42 -23.67 6.61 -12.13
CA GLN A 42 -24.86 5.86 -11.70
C GLN A 42 -25.51 6.46 -10.44
N ASP A 43 -24.80 7.32 -9.73
CA ASP A 43 -25.29 7.96 -8.51
C ASP A 43 -26.17 9.17 -8.87
N SER A 44 -27.45 9.14 -8.50
CA SER A 44 -28.40 10.20 -8.83
C SER A 44 -28.09 11.55 -8.17
N ASP A 45 -27.27 11.57 -7.12
CA ASP A 45 -26.87 12.80 -6.43
C ASP A 45 -25.56 13.39 -7.00
N LEU A 46 -24.97 12.75 -8.02
CA LEU A 46 -23.76 13.17 -8.74
C LEU A 46 -24.08 13.33 -10.23
N ILE A 47 -23.86 14.53 -10.77
CA ILE A 47 -24.08 14.81 -12.20
C ILE A 47 -22.74 15.15 -12.84
N VAL A 48 -22.20 14.25 -13.66
CA VAL A 48 -20.98 14.51 -14.43
C VAL A 48 -21.33 15.37 -15.65
N LEU A 49 -20.77 16.58 -15.73
CA LEU A 49 -20.96 17.51 -16.84
C LEU A 49 -19.92 17.31 -17.95
N LYS A 50 -18.68 17.00 -17.56
CA LYS A 50 -17.56 16.80 -18.48
C LYS A 50 -16.58 15.78 -17.88
N GLU A 51 -15.98 14.98 -18.74
CA GLU A 51 -14.91 14.05 -18.37
C GLU A 51 -13.77 14.10 -19.39
N GLU A 52 -12.54 14.10 -18.90
CA GLU A 52 -11.33 14.01 -19.71
C GLU A 52 -10.42 12.94 -19.11
N PHE A 53 -10.06 11.93 -19.92
CA PHE A 53 -9.17 10.86 -19.50
C PHE A 53 -7.77 11.11 -20.08
N ALA A 54 -6.76 11.05 -19.22
CA ALA A 54 -5.37 11.11 -19.65
C ALA A 54 -4.83 9.71 -20.01
N ASP A 55 -3.98 9.64 -21.03
CA ASP A 55 -3.31 8.38 -21.39
C ASP A 55 -2.46 7.84 -20.23
N ALA A 56 -2.46 6.52 -20.04
CA ALA A 56 -1.65 5.93 -19.00
C ALA A 56 -0.15 6.05 -19.31
N LYS A 57 0.60 6.56 -18.34
CA LYS A 57 2.06 6.74 -18.39
C LYS A 57 2.74 5.85 -17.37
N GLU A 58 3.90 5.30 -17.72
CA GLU A 58 4.71 4.52 -16.79
C GLU A 58 5.46 5.43 -15.82
N LYS A 59 5.36 5.13 -14.51
CA LYS A 59 6.08 5.78 -13.43
C LYS A 59 6.57 4.72 -12.45
N GLN A 60 7.88 4.66 -12.22
CA GLN A 60 8.51 3.74 -11.24
C GLN A 60 8.08 2.27 -11.44
N GLY A 61 7.95 1.87 -12.71
CA GLY A 61 7.54 0.52 -13.08
C GLY A 61 6.05 0.24 -12.86
N LEU A 62 5.19 1.22 -12.58
CA LEU A 62 3.73 1.11 -12.52
C LEU A 62 3.10 1.99 -13.62
N TRP A 63 1.89 1.66 -14.06
CA TRP A 63 1.11 2.51 -14.97
C TRP A 63 0.20 3.42 -14.16
N ALA A 64 0.24 4.72 -14.47
CA ALA A 64 -0.59 5.75 -13.85
C ALA A 64 -1.43 6.46 -14.91
N THR A 65 -2.71 6.69 -14.62
CA THR A 65 -3.66 7.47 -15.44
C THR A 65 -4.58 8.25 -14.51
N PHE A 66 -5.20 9.31 -15.02
CA PHE A 66 -6.18 10.07 -14.27
C PHE A 66 -7.34 10.51 -15.17
N ALA A 67 -8.48 10.78 -14.53
CA ALA A 67 -9.63 11.43 -15.14
C ALA A 67 -9.89 12.76 -14.44
N GLU A 68 -10.04 13.82 -15.22
CA GLU A 68 -10.60 15.09 -14.73
C GLU A 68 -12.10 15.09 -14.99
N LEU A 69 -12.89 15.26 -13.92
CA LEU A 69 -14.34 15.33 -14.01
C LEU A 69 -14.78 16.72 -13.57
N GLU A 70 -15.61 17.36 -14.39
CA GLU A 70 -16.41 18.50 -13.94
C GLU A 70 -17.81 17.99 -13.60
N MET A 71 -18.27 18.26 -12.38
CA MET A 71 -19.50 17.68 -11.86
C MET A 71 -20.30 18.64 -10.98
N VAL A 72 -21.58 18.31 -10.81
CA VAL A 72 -22.48 18.93 -9.85
C VAL A 72 -22.85 17.88 -8.80
N VAL A 73 -22.65 18.23 -7.54
CA VAL A 73 -22.90 17.38 -6.38
C VAL A 73 -24.02 17.98 -5.54
N LYS A 74 -24.97 17.16 -5.11
CA LYS A 74 -26.12 17.58 -4.31
C LYS A 74 -25.75 17.78 -2.83
N GLY A 75 -25.12 18.90 -2.53
CA GLY A 75 -24.80 19.32 -1.17
C GLY A 75 -23.45 18.84 -0.68
N ILE A 76 -22.96 19.53 0.35
CA ILE A 76 -21.64 19.29 0.92
C ILE A 76 -21.51 17.91 1.59
N ARG A 77 -22.58 17.37 2.20
CA ARG A 77 -22.55 16.03 2.81
C ARG A 77 -22.24 14.97 1.76
N LYS A 78 -22.86 15.08 0.59
CA LYS A 78 -22.60 14.17 -0.53
C LYS A 78 -21.19 14.35 -1.10
N LEU A 79 -20.69 15.59 -1.17
CA LEU A 79 -19.31 15.85 -1.59
C LEU A 79 -18.29 15.23 -0.63
N ILE A 80 -18.51 15.35 0.68
CA ILE A 80 -17.67 14.72 1.71
C ILE A 80 -17.70 13.20 1.57
N ALA A 81 -18.88 12.59 1.43
CA ALA A 81 -19.02 11.15 1.20
C ALA A 81 -18.29 10.72 -0.09
N PHE A 82 -18.45 11.48 -1.18
CA PHE A 82 -17.73 11.27 -2.43
C PHE A 82 -16.21 11.27 -2.23
N CYS A 83 -15.67 12.22 -1.46
CA CYS A 83 -14.25 12.27 -1.15
C CYS A 83 -13.77 11.03 -0.40
N PHE A 84 -14.60 10.46 0.47
CA PHE A 84 -14.26 9.26 1.23
C PHE A 84 -14.40 7.95 0.45
N ASP A 85 -15.37 7.88 -0.46
CA ASP A 85 -15.66 6.67 -1.24
C ASP A 85 -14.76 6.56 -2.48
N TYR A 86 -14.49 7.69 -3.14
CA TYR A 86 -13.75 7.74 -4.39
C TYR A 86 -12.33 8.32 -4.25
N MET A 87 -12.00 8.92 -3.11
CA MET A 87 -10.66 9.45 -2.78
C MET A 87 -10.00 10.19 -3.95
N PRO A 88 -10.64 11.26 -4.48
CA PRO A 88 -10.05 12.04 -5.55
C PRO A 88 -8.71 12.65 -5.08
N SER A 89 -7.74 12.73 -5.99
CA SER A 89 -6.45 13.36 -5.71
C SER A 89 -6.56 14.88 -5.55
N SER A 90 -7.60 15.49 -6.13
CA SER A 90 -7.96 16.88 -5.86
C SER A 90 -9.45 17.14 -6.03
N VAL A 91 -9.94 18.14 -5.30
CA VAL A 91 -11.29 18.68 -5.41
C VAL A 91 -11.20 20.20 -5.44
N GLN A 92 -11.72 20.81 -6.49
CA GLN A 92 -11.81 22.26 -6.67
C GLN A 92 -13.27 22.65 -6.75
N ILE A 93 -13.77 23.36 -5.74
CA ILE A 93 -15.13 23.92 -5.76
C ILE A 93 -15.13 25.14 -6.70
N LEU A 94 -15.99 25.12 -7.71
CA LEU A 94 -16.21 26.21 -8.65
C LEU A 94 -17.37 27.10 -8.22
N LYS A 95 -18.44 26.50 -7.67
CA LYS A 95 -19.59 27.20 -7.10
C LYS A 95 -20.22 26.35 -5.99
N PRO A 96 -20.85 26.97 -4.97
CA PRO A 96 -20.86 28.41 -4.68
C PRO A 96 -19.50 28.90 -4.13
N GLU A 97 -19.30 30.22 -4.05
CA GLU A 97 -18.07 30.82 -3.46
C GLU A 97 -18.01 30.64 -1.94
N SER A 98 -19.17 30.55 -1.28
CA SER A 98 -19.28 30.35 0.16
C SER A 98 -20.33 29.29 0.47
N TYR A 99 -20.11 28.59 1.59
CA TYR A 99 -21.02 27.57 2.09
C TYR A 99 -21.09 27.68 3.61
N ASN A 100 -22.30 27.62 4.16
CA ASN A 100 -22.49 27.62 5.61
C ASN A 100 -22.58 26.18 6.10
N LEU A 101 -21.67 25.80 7.00
CA LEU A 101 -21.67 24.49 7.64
C LEU A 101 -22.26 24.62 9.04
N ASP A 102 -23.21 23.76 9.36
CA ASP A 102 -23.74 23.66 10.71
C ASP A 102 -22.78 22.88 11.63
N ARG A 103 -22.93 23.07 12.94
CA ARG A 103 -22.08 22.42 13.95
C ARG A 103 -22.10 20.89 13.82
N SER A 104 -23.30 20.30 13.66
CA SER A 104 -23.45 18.84 13.52
C SER A 104 -22.66 18.29 12.34
N MET A 105 -22.68 18.97 11.20
CA MET A 105 -21.98 18.54 10.00
C MET A 105 -20.46 18.58 10.16
N ILE A 106 -19.94 19.60 10.85
CA ILE A 106 -18.52 19.69 11.17
C ILE A 106 -18.12 18.57 12.12
N GLU A 107 -18.93 18.32 13.16
CA GLU A 107 -18.71 17.23 14.11
C GLU A 107 -18.71 15.87 13.39
N ASP A 108 -19.71 15.60 12.53
CA ASP A 108 -19.81 14.37 11.73
C ASP A 108 -18.57 14.20 10.84
N PHE A 109 -18.19 15.24 10.08
CA PHE A 109 -17.03 15.20 9.19
C PHE A 109 -15.73 14.92 9.95
N VAL A 110 -15.50 15.61 11.08
CA VAL A 110 -14.29 15.44 11.89
C VAL A 110 -14.27 14.04 12.49
N ASN A 111 -15.39 13.54 13.01
CA ASN A 111 -15.45 12.19 13.58
C ASN A 111 -15.19 11.11 12.54
N ASP A 112 -15.79 11.21 11.35
CA ASP A 112 -15.57 10.26 10.24
C ASP A 112 -14.12 10.30 9.76
N LEU A 113 -13.52 11.50 9.65
CA LEU A 113 -12.12 11.66 9.31
C LEU A 113 -11.22 11.01 10.38
N GLN A 114 -11.47 11.25 11.66
CA GLN A 114 -10.70 10.66 12.75
C GLN A 114 -10.82 9.13 12.78
N ALA A 115 -12.03 8.60 12.57
CA ALA A 115 -12.26 7.15 12.51
C ALA A 115 -11.43 6.52 11.37
N ARG A 116 -11.47 7.09 10.16
CA ARG A 116 -10.69 6.58 9.01
C ARG A 116 -9.19 6.70 9.22
N LEU A 117 -8.71 7.80 9.81
CA LEU A 117 -7.29 7.95 10.12
C LEU A 117 -6.83 6.94 11.19
N HIS A 118 -7.65 6.71 12.20
CA HIS A 118 -7.38 5.70 13.23
C HIS A 118 -7.35 4.29 12.64
N ASP A 119 -8.27 3.96 11.73
CA ASP A 119 -8.27 2.66 11.03
C ASP A 119 -7.01 2.47 10.19
N VAL A 120 -6.59 3.50 9.44
CA VAL A 120 -5.34 3.48 8.67
C VAL A 120 -4.13 3.28 9.59
N ASP A 121 -4.05 4.01 10.70
CA ASP A 121 -2.97 3.86 11.69
C ASP A 121 -2.92 2.44 12.26
N MET A 122 -4.07 1.85 12.58
CA MET A 122 -4.17 0.47 13.05
C MET A 122 -3.69 -0.53 11.99
N ILE A 123 -4.07 -0.36 10.73
CA ILE A 123 -3.61 -1.21 9.62
C ILE A 123 -2.08 -1.12 9.49
N VAL A 124 -1.52 0.10 9.52
CA VAL A 124 -0.08 0.31 9.39
C VAL A 124 0.68 -0.30 10.58
N LYS A 125 0.21 -0.09 11.81
CA LYS A 125 0.80 -0.69 13.01
C LYS A 125 0.77 -2.21 12.96
N LYS A 126 -0.37 -2.80 12.59
CA LYS A 126 -0.52 -4.24 12.43
C LYS A 126 0.45 -4.78 11.37
N GLN A 127 0.49 -4.17 10.19
CA GLN A 127 1.38 -4.57 9.09
C GLN A 127 2.85 -4.48 9.49
N LYS A 128 3.24 -3.43 10.22
CA LYS A 128 4.60 -3.26 10.74
C LYS A 128 4.95 -4.39 11.72
N ASN A 129 4.09 -4.66 12.70
CA ASN A 129 4.30 -5.72 13.68
C ASN A 129 4.40 -7.10 13.03
N GLU A 130 3.51 -7.41 12.07
CA GLU A 130 3.57 -8.67 11.32
C GLU A 130 4.86 -8.78 10.51
N ASN A 131 5.30 -7.69 9.85
CA ASN A 131 6.54 -7.68 9.08
C ASN A 131 7.77 -7.86 9.98
N GLU A 132 7.82 -7.19 11.13
CA GLU A 132 8.90 -7.36 12.12
C GLU A 132 8.93 -8.79 12.68
N PHE A 133 7.77 -9.38 12.98
CA PHE A 133 7.67 -10.77 13.42
C PHE A 133 8.14 -11.76 12.35
N LEU A 134 7.70 -11.59 11.10
CA LEU A 134 8.12 -12.40 9.96
C LEU A 134 9.62 -12.29 9.72
N LYS A 135 10.18 -11.08 9.76
CA LYS A 135 11.62 -10.86 9.64
C LYS A 135 12.40 -11.59 10.73
N LYS A 136 11.95 -11.52 11.98
CA LYS A 136 12.56 -12.24 13.10
C LYS A 136 12.53 -13.76 12.88
N ASN A 137 11.38 -14.32 12.51
CA ASN A 137 11.25 -15.76 12.27
C ASN A 137 12.07 -16.22 11.06
N MET A 138 12.10 -15.43 9.99
CA MET A 138 12.93 -15.71 8.83
C MET A 138 14.41 -15.70 9.21
N HIS A 139 14.85 -14.72 10.00
CA HIS A 139 16.22 -14.67 10.48
C HIS A 139 16.61 -15.91 11.29
N THR A 140 15.76 -16.35 12.23
CA THR A 140 15.98 -17.58 12.99
C THR A 140 15.96 -18.82 12.08
N THR A 141 15.07 -18.89 11.11
CA THR A 141 14.96 -20.02 10.17
C THR A 141 16.24 -20.17 9.34
N VAL A 142 16.78 -19.05 8.83
CA VAL A 142 18.05 -19.04 8.10
C VAL A 142 19.20 -19.53 8.99
N LYS A 143 19.32 -18.99 10.21
CA LYS A 143 20.35 -19.45 11.17
C LYS A 143 20.24 -20.96 11.41
N ASN A 144 19.04 -21.49 11.64
CA ASN A 144 18.82 -22.91 11.85
C ASN A 144 19.17 -23.75 10.63
N MET A 145 18.87 -23.27 9.42
CA MET A 145 19.23 -23.95 8.18
C MET A 145 20.74 -24.03 7.98
N ILE A 146 21.48 -22.95 8.34
CA ILE A 146 22.94 -22.94 8.35
C ILE A 146 23.46 -23.96 9.37
N LEU A 147 22.93 -23.96 10.60
CA LEU A 147 23.33 -24.94 11.63
C LEU A 147 23.16 -26.38 11.13
N ILE A 148 21.97 -26.72 10.62
CA ILE A 148 21.67 -28.06 10.10
C ILE A 148 22.61 -28.43 8.94
N SER A 149 22.89 -27.50 8.04
CA SER A 149 23.82 -27.73 6.91
C SER A 149 25.24 -28.04 7.40
N LEU A 150 25.65 -27.43 8.52
CA LEU A 150 26.98 -27.60 9.12
C LEU A 150 27.07 -28.78 10.11
N LEU A 151 25.95 -29.42 10.47
CA LEU A 151 25.96 -30.65 11.28
C LEU A 151 26.69 -31.79 10.56
N TYR A 152 26.60 -31.84 9.24
CA TYR A 152 27.18 -32.91 8.42
C TYR A 152 28.63 -32.65 7.98
N GLY A 153 29.21 -31.51 8.35
CA GLY A 153 30.58 -31.15 8.03
C GLY A 153 30.78 -29.66 7.77
N SER A 154 32.03 -29.26 7.52
CA SER A 154 32.34 -27.87 7.18
C SER A 154 31.95 -27.56 5.73
N LEU A 155 31.36 -26.39 5.52
CA LEU A 155 30.94 -25.93 4.20
C LEU A 155 31.50 -24.55 3.88
N ASP A 156 31.93 -24.37 2.64
CA ASP A 156 32.27 -23.05 2.10
C ASP A 156 31.01 -22.21 1.83
N ARG A 157 31.21 -20.90 1.62
CA ARG A 157 30.13 -19.94 1.42
C ARG A 157 29.28 -20.22 0.18
N GLU A 158 29.87 -20.73 -0.90
CA GLU A 158 29.12 -21.04 -2.13
C GLU A 158 28.18 -22.22 -1.95
N LYS A 159 28.62 -23.27 -1.25
CA LYS A 159 27.76 -24.42 -0.92
C LYS A 159 26.66 -24.00 0.02
N LEU A 160 26.95 -23.21 1.05
CA LEU A 160 25.92 -22.69 1.95
C LEU A 160 24.90 -21.82 1.21
N SER A 161 25.34 -20.96 0.29
CA SER A 161 24.46 -20.16 -0.58
C SER A 161 23.52 -21.04 -1.41
N LYS A 162 24.04 -22.11 -2.02
CA LYS A 162 23.23 -23.08 -2.79
C LYS A 162 22.25 -23.87 -1.93
N VAL A 163 22.66 -24.33 -0.75
CA VAL A 163 21.81 -25.14 0.13
C VAL A 163 20.72 -24.30 0.79
N THR A 164 21.06 -23.09 1.24
CA THR A 164 20.11 -22.18 1.89
C THR A 164 19.23 -21.42 0.90
N GLY A 165 19.63 -21.33 -0.37
CA GLY A 165 18.94 -20.53 -1.39
C GLY A 165 19.12 -19.02 -1.22
N ILE A 166 20.05 -18.59 -0.35
CA ILE A 166 20.31 -17.19 -0.03
C ILE A 166 21.53 -16.73 -0.79
N LYS A 167 21.46 -15.53 -1.39
CA LYS A 167 22.59 -14.93 -2.10
C LYS A 167 23.79 -14.80 -1.17
N SER A 168 24.99 -15.07 -1.69
CA SER A 168 26.22 -15.08 -0.91
C SER A 168 26.50 -13.76 -0.19
N GLU A 169 26.06 -12.63 -0.75
CA GLU A 169 26.18 -11.29 -0.15
C GLU A 169 25.31 -11.15 1.12
N GLU A 170 24.06 -11.61 1.05
CA GLU A 170 23.11 -11.56 2.15
C GLU A 170 23.47 -12.59 3.23
N LEU A 171 23.96 -13.76 2.82
CA LEU A 171 24.39 -14.83 3.71
C LEU A 171 25.51 -14.39 4.66
N LYS A 172 26.39 -13.49 4.19
CA LYS A 172 27.50 -12.96 5.00
C LYS A 172 27.02 -12.34 6.30
N ILE A 173 25.89 -11.62 6.28
CA ILE A 173 25.33 -10.96 7.47
C ILE A 173 24.99 -12.01 8.55
N PHE A 174 24.41 -13.14 8.15
CA PHE A 174 24.06 -14.21 9.07
C PHE A 174 25.28 -14.94 9.60
N LEU A 175 26.28 -15.20 8.76
CA LEU A 175 27.52 -15.86 9.17
C LEU A 175 28.29 -15.01 10.16
N ASP A 176 28.44 -13.70 9.88
CA ASP A 176 29.12 -12.75 10.75
C ASP A 176 28.42 -12.66 12.13
N ASP A 177 27.09 -12.60 12.14
CA ASP A 177 26.30 -12.57 13.38
C ASP A 177 26.43 -13.89 14.19
N MET A 178 26.45 -15.04 13.51
CA MET A 178 26.60 -16.34 14.17
C MET A 178 28.04 -16.62 14.66
N ILE A 179 29.06 -16.06 14.01
CA ILE A 179 30.44 -16.07 14.50
C ILE A 179 30.54 -15.19 15.75
N LYS A 180 29.94 -14.00 15.73
CA LYS A 180 29.88 -13.10 16.89
C LYS A 180 29.15 -13.74 18.08
N ASP A 181 28.10 -14.51 17.81
CA ASP A 181 27.36 -15.31 18.81
C ASP A 181 28.14 -16.55 19.30
N ASN A 182 29.38 -16.79 18.84
CA ASN A 182 30.21 -17.97 19.12
C ASN A 182 29.57 -19.32 18.74
N LYS A 183 28.67 -19.33 17.75
CA LYS A 183 28.03 -20.56 17.25
C LYS A 183 28.82 -21.22 16.12
N LEU A 184 29.50 -20.39 15.32
CA LEU A 184 30.29 -20.82 14.17
C LEU A 184 31.75 -20.43 14.33
N LYS A 185 32.63 -21.16 13.63
CA LYS A 185 34.02 -20.79 13.37
C LYS A 185 34.31 -20.84 11.87
N GLU A 186 35.14 -19.91 11.40
CA GLU A 186 35.64 -19.87 10.03
C GLU A 186 37.11 -20.29 10.00
N GLU A 187 37.45 -21.30 9.19
CA GLU A 187 38.80 -21.79 8.99
C GLU A 187 39.05 -21.95 7.48
N ASN A 188 40.04 -21.25 6.92
CA ASN A 188 40.41 -21.30 5.50
C ASN A 188 39.23 -21.06 4.52
N GLY A 189 38.28 -20.19 4.87
CA GLY A 189 37.10 -19.88 4.05
C GLY A 189 35.97 -20.93 4.12
N SER A 190 36.09 -21.90 5.02
CA SER A 190 35.04 -22.88 5.34
C SER A 190 34.48 -22.63 6.75
N TYR A 191 33.18 -22.82 6.90
CA TYR A 191 32.46 -22.61 8.15
C TYR A 191 32.16 -23.94 8.83
N SER A 192 32.22 -23.99 10.16
CA SER A 192 31.85 -25.17 10.96
C SER A 192 31.28 -24.79 12.32
N LEU A 193 30.55 -25.72 12.93
CA LEU A 193 30.00 -25.55 14.28
C LEU A 193 31.12 -25.55 15.33
N VAL A 194 30.96 -24.74 16.37
CA VAL A 194 31.82 -24.81 17.56
C VAL A 194 31.46 -26.07 18.37
N LYS A 195 32.44 -26.74 19.00
CA LYS A 195 32.27 -28.06 19.68
C LYS A 195 31.04 -28.15 20.60
N LYS A 196 30.75 -27.07 21.35
CA LYS A 196 29.60 -26.99 22.27
C LYS A 196 28.24 -27.10 21.57
N GLU A 197 28.12 -26.63 20.32
CA GLU A 197 26.89 -26.73 19.52
C GLU A 197 26.76 -28.08 18.81
N MET A 198 27.87 -28.81 18.61
CA MET A 198 27.82 -30.18 18.07
C MET A 198 27.29 -31.19 19.10
N GLU A 199 27.62 -31.01 20.38
CA GLU A 199 27.14 -31.86 21.49
C GLU A 199 25.63 -31.68 21.73
N ASN A 200 25.12 -30.45 21.69
CA ASN A 200 23.68 -30.15 21.86
C ASN A 200 22.78 -30.63 20.70
N ALA A 201 23.35 -30.97 19.54
CA ALA A 201 22.60 -31.44 18.38
C ALA A 201 22.55 -32.97 18.26
N GLN A 202 23.25 -33.70 19.16
CA GLN A 202 23.29 -35.16 19.22
C GLN A 202 22.41 -35.75 20.35
N GLU A 203 21.80 -34.89 21.19
CA GLU A 203 20.72 -35.23 22.14
C GLU A 203 19.34 -35.00 21.53
#